data_AF-A0A8X7QL51-F1
#
_entry.id   AF-A0A8X7QL51-F1
#
_cell.length_a   1.000
_cell.length_b   1.000
_cell.length_c   1.000
_cell.angle_alpha   90.00
_cell.angle_beta   90.00
_cell.angle_gamma   90.00
#
_symmetry.space_group_name_H-M   'P 1'
#
loop_
_entity.id
_entity.type
_entity.pdbx_description
1 polymer ?
#
loop_
_entity_poly.entity_id
_entity_poly.type
_entity_poly.pdbx_seq_one_letter_code
_entity_poly.pdbx_strand_id
1 'polypeptide(L)'
;MQVFHMVHHNSLGKLQASIDGSGKKRKYDDGAQSKSSQATSNLGDQPTNRPPSAVTHFQTMCSIKEKDLAVKEKDLAVKERVSKMSLLDSLISKKDSLFEAEEALKQKLLTEMLSN
;
A
#
# COMPACT_ATOMS: atom_id res chain seq x y z
N MET A 1 43.11 -1.49 33.03
CA MET A 1 42.37 -0.57 32.15
C MET A 1 43.09 -0.57 30.81
N GLN A 2 42.72 -1.46 29.90
CA GLN A 2 43.35 -1.54 28.57
C GLN A 2 42.36 -0.94 27.57
N VAL A 3 42.82 0.11 26.91
CA VAL A 3 42.10 0.95 25.96
C VAL A 3 41.52 0.13 24.81
N PHE A 4 40.21 0.27 24.59
CA PHE A 4 39.52 -0.18 23.39
C PHE A 4 40.03 0.62 22.19
N HIS A 5 40.71 -0.02 21.26
CA HIS A 5 40.88 0.52 19.92
C HIS A 5 39.76 0.01 19.01
N MET A 6 39.01 0.98 18.52
CA MET A 6 38.07 0.93 17.42
C MET A 6 38.74 0.40 16.15
N VAL A 7 38.20 -0.66 15.54
CA VAL A 7 38.42 -0.95 14.12
C VAL A 7 37.05 -1.10 13.46
N HIS A 8 36.67 -0.06 12.73
CA HIS A 8 35.63 -0.10 11.73
C HIS A 8 36.13 -0.92 10.53
N HIS A 9 35.44 -2.02 10.21
CA HIS A 9 35.52 -2.61 8.87
C HIS A 9 34.14 -2.60 8.22
N ASN A 10 33.99 -1.63 7.31
CA ASN A 10 32.97 -1.56 6.28
C ASN A 10 33.22 -2.69 5.27
N SER A 11 32.28 -3.63 5.13
CA SER A 11 32.33 -4.67 4.10
C SER A 11 31.26 -4.41 3.04
N LEU A 12 31.57 -3.50 2.12
CA LEU A 12 30.92 -3.42 0.82
C LEU A 12 31.48 -4.52 -0.08
N GLY A 13 30.59 -5.29 -0.72
CA GLY A 13 30.89 -6.02 -1.95
C GLY A 13 30.69 -7.53 -1.88
N LYS A 14 29.58 -7.98 -2.45
CA LYS A 14 29.57 -8.83 -3.66
C LYS A 14 28.12 -9.06 -4.11
N LEU A 15 27.71 -8.31 -5.13
CA LEU A 15 26.66 -8.72 -6.05
C LEU A 15 27.21 -9.88 -6.88
N GLN A 16 26.54 -11.02 -6.87
CA GLN A 16 26.79 -12.07 -7.86
C GLN A 16 25.48 -12.38 -8.58
N ALA A 17 25.32 -11.74 -9.74
CA ALA A 17 24.38 -12.17 -10.75
C ALA A 17 24.81 -13.57 -11.23
N SER A 18 23.89 -14.54 -11.17
CA SER A 18 23.94 -15.71 -12.03
C SER A 18 22.77 -15.60 -13.00
N ILE A 19 23.09 -15.23 -14.23
CA ILE A 19 22.20 -15.38 -15.37
C ILE A 19 22.51 -16.78 -15.87
N ASP A 20 21.75 -17.78 -15.41
CA ASP A 20 21.84 -19.12 -16.00
C ASP A 20 20.88 -19.19 -17.19
N GLY A 21 21.48 -19.24 -18.38
CA GLY A 21 20.80 -19.38 -19.64
C GLY A 21 20.52 -20.86 -19.92
N SER A 22 19.24 -21.24 -19.86
CA SER A 22 18.76 -22.51 -20.42
C SER A 22 17.57 -22.23 -21.34
N GLY A 23 17.85 -22.21 -22.64
CA GLY A 23 16.87 -21.97 -23.69
C GLY A 23 15.83 -23.09 -23.81
N LYS A 24 14.55 -22.73 -23.71
CA LYS A 24 13.45 -23.52 -24.27
C LYS A 24 12.47 -22.61 -25.00
N LYS A 25 12.79 -22.32 -26.27
CA LYS A 25 11.89 -21.66 -27.22
C LYS A 25 10.67 -22.56 -27.46
N ARG A 26 9.56 -22.32 -26.76
CA ARG A 26 8.24 -22.74 -27.26
C ARG A 26 7.80 -21.70 -28.28
N LYS A 27 7.44 -22.19 -29.47
CA LYS A 27 6.91 -21.39 -30.57
C LYS A 27 5.63 -20.70 -30.06
N TYR A 28 5.67 -19.38 -29.91
CA TYR A 28 4.45 -18.61 -29.79
C TYR A 28 4.02 -18.33 -31.23
N ASP A 29 2.97 -19.02 -31.66
CA ASP A 29 2.40 -18.83 -32.98
C ASP A 29 1.80 -17.43 -33.05
N ASP A 30 2.26 -16.64 -34.02
CA ASP A 30 1.79 -15.30 -34.32
C ASP A 30 0.46 -15.43 -35.07
N GLY A 31 -0.59 -15.74 -34.31
CA GLY A 31 -1.97 -15.74 -34.77
C GLY A 31 -2.54 -14.33 -34.89
N ALA A 32 -1.83 -13.42 -35.55
CA ALA A 32 -2.39 -12.16 -35.99
C ALA A 32 -3.37 -12.44 -37.13
N GLN A 33 -4.68 -12.45 -36.88
CA GLN A 33 -5.74 -11.94 -37.76
C GLN A 33 -7.07 -11.95 -37.00
N SER A 34 -7.45 -10.82 -36.40
CA SER A 34 -8.86 -10.43 -36.44
C SER A 34 -8.95 -9.05 -37.03
N LYS A 35 -9.10 -9.04 -38.36
CA LYS A 35 -9.65 -7.91 -39.10
C LYS A 35 -11.08 -7.71 -38.59
N SER A 36 -11.30 -6.77 -37.68
CA SER A 36 -12.63 -6.24 -37.45
C SER A 36 -12.96 -5.28 -38.59
N SER A 37 -13.37 -5.86 -39.72
CA SER A 37 -14.02 -5.11 -40.78
C SER A 37 -15.51 -5.25 -40.58
N GLN A 38 -16.18 -4.16 -40.19
CA GLN A 38 -17.30 -3.59 -40.93
C GLN A 38 -17.79 -2.32 -40.23
N ALA A 39 -17.35 -1.17 -40.74
CA ALA A 39 -18.17 0.03 -40.67
C ALA A 39 -19.35 -0.19 -41.62
N THR A 40 -20.54 -0.44 -41.08
CA THR A 40 -21.79 -0.13 -41.78
C THR A 40 -22.54 0.89 -40.97
N SER A 41 -22.49 2.13 -41.45
CA SER A 41 -23.51 3.13 -41.22
C SER A 41 -24.86 2.54 -41.62
N ASN A 42 -25.70 2.22 -40.65
CA ASN A 42 -27.14 2.11 -40.88
C ASN A 42 -27.84 2.83 -39.73
N LEU A 43 -28.42 3.97 -40.08
CA LEU A 43 -29.41 4.69 -39.30
C LEU A 43 -30.54 3.72 -39.00
N GLY A 44 -30.71 3.38 -37.73
CA GLY A 44 -31.78 2.49 -37.28
C GLY A 44 -31.94 2.62 -35.78
N ASP A 45 -32.93 3.41 -35.38
CA ASP A 45 -33.43 3.47 -34.02
C ASP A 45 -33.76 2.04 -33.53
N GLN A 46 -32.87 1.48 -32.71
CA GLN A 46 -33.17 0.29 -31.94
C GLN A 46 -32.53 0.43 -30.55
N PRO A 47 -33.30 0.30 -29.46
CA PRO A 47 -32.73 0.24 -28.12
C PRO A 47 -31.90 -1.03 -28.04
N THR A 48 -30.59 -0.88 -28.20
CA THR A 48 -29.65 -1.99 -28.12
C THR A 48 -29.67 -2.47 -26.67
N ASN A 49 -30.32 -3.61 -26.44
CA ASN A 49 -30.34 -4.35 -25.19
C ASN A 49 -28.90 -4.70 -24.79
N ARG A 50 -28.22 -3.80 -24.08
CA ARG A 50 -26.93 -4.09 -23.42
C ARG A 50 -27.20 -5.20 -22.40
N PRO A 51 -26.43 -6.31 -22.40
CA PRO A 51 -26.70 -7.42 -21.50
C PRO A 51 -26.66 -6.92 -20.03
N PRO A 52 -27.67 -7.25 -19.20
CA PRO A 52 -27.79 -6.78 -17.81
C PRO A 52 -26.53 -6.96 -16.95
N SER A 53 -25.69 -7.94 -17.31
CA SER A 53 -24.45 -8.30 -16.63
C SER A 53 -23.43 -7.16 -16.47
N ALA A 54 -23.25 -6.30 -17.48
CA ALA A 54 -22.18 -5.29 -17.45
C ALA A 54 -22.47 -4.14 -16.47
N VAL A 55 -23.74 -3.71 -16.39
CA VAL A 55 -24.20 -2.68 -15.44
C VAL A 55 -24.23 -3.23 -14.02
N THR A 56 -24.66 -4.47 -13.82
CA THR A 56 -24.62 -5.11 -12.49
C THR A 56 -23.20 -5.32 -11.99
N HIS A 57 -22.26 -5.68 -12.88
CA HIS A 57 -20.85 -5.84 -12.52
C HIS A 57 -20.22 -4.51 -12.12
N PHE A 58 -20.47 -3.44 -12.89
CA PHE A 58 -19.97 -2.11 -12.56
C PHE A 58 -20.53 -1.60 -11.23
N GLN A 59 -21.83 -1.77 -10.99
CA GLN A 59 -22.46 -1.38 -9.73
C GLN A 59 -21.86 -2.14 -8.54
N THR A 60 -21.65 -3.45 -8.70
CA THR A 60 -20.98 -4.28 -7.67
C THR A 60 -19.57 -3.78 -7.38
N MET A 61 -18.79 -3.47 -8.41
CA MET A 61 -17.43 -2.95 -8.26
C MET A 61 -17.39 -1.59 -7.55
N CYS A 62 -18.33 -0.69 -7.86
CA CYS A 62 -18.45 0.59 -7.16
C CYS A 62 -18.78 0.39 -5.68
N SER A 63 -19.77 -0.46 -5.36
CA SER A 63 -20.14 -0.74 -3.96
C SER A 63 -19.04 -1.43 -3.17
N ILE A 64 -18.24 -2.31 -3.79
CA ILE A 64 -17.05 -2.90 -3.15
C ILE A 64 -16.02 -1.81 -2.87
N LYS A 65 -15.72 -0.96 -3.85
CA LYS A 65 -14.73 0.12 -3.70
C LYS A 65 -15.13 1.12 -2.61
N GLU A 66 -16.41 1.45 -2.51
CA GLU A 66 -16.93 2.31 -1.42
C GLU A 66 -16.68 1.70 -0.05
N LYS A 67 -16.97 0.40 0.12
CA LYS A 67 -16.72 -0.32 1.37
C LYS A 67 -15.22 -0.40 1.68
N ASP A 68 -14.40 -0.70 0.68
CA ASP A 68 -12.94 -0.75 0.84
C ASP A 68 -12.36 0.59 1.28
N LEU A 69 -12.85 1.70 0.72
CA LEU A 69 -12.43 3.05 1.12
C LEU A 69 -12.85 3.34 2.57
N ALA A 70 -14.07 2.99 2.96
CA ALA A 70 -14.54 3.17 4.33
C ALA A 70 -13.71 2.36 5.34
N VAL A 71 -13.35 1.11 5.01
CA VAL A 71 -12.47 0.28 5.86
C VAL A 71 -11.08 0.89 5.97
N LYS A 72 -10.50 1.38 4.87
CA LYS A 72 -9.18 2.03 4.87
C LYS A 72 -9.16 3.28 5.75
N GLU A 73 -10.21 4.10 5.73
CA GLU A 73 -10.30 5.28 6.60
C GLU A 73 -10.30 4.88 8.08
N LYS A 74 -11.06 3.84 8.45
CA LYS A 74 -11.07 3.31 9.82
C LYS A 74 -9.73 2.71 10.22
N ASP A 75 -9.06 1.97 9.34
CA ASP A 75 -7.74 1.41 9.58
C ASP A 75 -6.69 2.51 9.83
N LEU A 76 -6.71 3.58 9.02
CA LEU A 76 -5.83 4.73 9.22
C LEU A 76 -6.07 5.40 10.57
N ALA A 77 -7.33 5.59 10.98
CA ALA A 77 -7.66 6.16 12.29
C ALA A 77 -7.20 5.25 13.45
N VAL A 78 -7.35 3.92 13.33
CA VAL A 78 -6.83 2.97 14.33
C VAL A 78 -5.30 3.04 14.39
N LYS A 79 -4.63 3.05 13.24
CA LYS A 79 -3.17 3.13 13.15
C LYS A 79 -2.63 4.42 13.74
N GLU A 80 -3.30 5.55 13.55
CA GLU A 80 -2.95 6.82 14.18
C GLU A 80 -3.02 6.72 15.71
N ARG A 81 -4.13 6.17 16.25
CA ARG A 81 -4.29 5.97 17.70
C ARG A 81 -3.21 5.03 18.27
N VAL A 82 -2.92 3.93 17.58
CA VAL A 82 -1.86 2.99 17.98
C VAL A 82 -0.49 3.66 17.97
N SER A 83 -0.21 4.50 16.96
CA SER A 83 1.07 5.22 16.87
C SER A 83 1.24 6.24 18.01
N LYS A 84 0.17 6.96 18.37
CA LYS A 84 0.17 7.86 19.53
C LYS A 84 0.40 7.12 20.84
N MET A 85 -0.26 5.98 21.03
CA MET A 85 -0.08 5.13 22.22
C MET A 85 1.35 4.63 22.34
N SER A 86 1.93 4.09 21.26
CA SER A 86 3.31 3.58 21.25
C SER A 86 4.35 4.68 21.53
N LEU A 87 4.12 5.88 21.00
CA LEU A 87 4.95 7.04 21.31
C LEU A 87 4.85 7.42 22.80
N LEU A 88 3.64 7.42 23.36
CA LEU A 88 3.41 7.71 24.78
C LEU A 88 4.07 6.66 25.69
N ASP A 89 3.92 5.37 25.37
CA ASP A 89 4.58 4.27 26.09
C ASP A 89 6.09 4.44 26.09
N SER A 90 6.65 4.85 24.95
CA SER A 90 8.09 5.13 24.81
C SER A 90 8.53 6.28 25.69
N LEU A 91 7.74 7.36 25.78
CA LEU A 91 8.02 8.50 26.66
C LEU A 91 7.94 8.12 28.14
N ILE A 92 6.94 7.33 28.54
CA ILE A 92 6.75 6.88 29.93
C ILE A 92 7.84 5.89 30.36
N SER A 93 8.37 5.10 29.42
CA SER A 93 9.39 4.09 29.70
C SER A 93 10.81 4.67 29.89
N LYS A 94 11.04 5.93 29.53
CA LYS A 94 12.33 6.59 29.74
C LYS A 94 12.65 6.65 31.23
N LYS A 95 13.85 6.21 31.60
CA LYS A 95 14.33 6.22 32.99
C LYS A 95 14.88 7.58 33.40
N ASP A 96 15.37 8.36 32.44
CA ASP A 96 15.88 9.70 32.66
C ASP A 96 14.75 10.72 32.70
N SER A 97 14.98 11.86 33.35
CA SER A 97 14.04 12.97 33.36
C SER A 97 13.74 13.45 31.94
N LEU A 98 12.45 13.64 31.64
CA LEU A 98 12.03 14.20 30.36
C LEU A 98 12.41 15.68 30.28
N PHE A 99 12.83 16.13 29.10
CA PHE A 99 12.99 17.55 28.83
C PHE A 99 11.61 18.22 28.75
N GLU A 100 11.56 19.54 28.97
CA GLU A 100 10.31 20.31 29.00
C GLU A 100 9.40 20.05 27.78
N ALA A 101 9.98 20.03 26.58
CA ALA A 101 9.24 19.75 25.35
C ALA A 101 8.65 18.33 25.30
N GLU A 102 9.35 17.34 25.86
CA GLU A 102 8.88 15.95 25.92
C GLU A 102 7.76 15.78 26.95
N GLU A 103 7.87 16.46 28.10
CA GLU A 103 6.80 16.45 29.10
C GLU A 103 5.55 17.16 28.55
N ALA A 104 5.70 18.31 27.87
CA ALA A 104 4.60 18.99 27.21
C ALA A 104 3.92 18.10 26.15
N LEU A 105 4.70 17.37 25.35
CA LEU A 105 4.18 16.43 24.37
C LEU A 105 3.43 15.26 25.04
N LYS A 106 3.98 14.69 26.11
CA LYS A 106 3.37 13.62 26.89
C LYS A 106 2.01 14.05 27.47
N GLN A 107 1.94 15.25 28.06
CA GLN A 107 0.69 15.81 28.58
C GLN A 107 -0.34 16.03 27.46
N LYS A 108 0.09 16.59 26.32
CA LYS A 108 -0.79 16.77 25.15
C LYS A 108 -1.38 15.44 24.66
N LEU A 109 -0.54 14.39 24.53
CA LEU A 109 -0.98 13.07 24.09
C LEU A 109 -1.98 12.45 25.09
N LEU A 110 -1.73 12.55 26.39
CA LEU A 110 -2.66 12.09 27.43
C LEU A 110 -4.02 12.81 27.33
N THR A 111 -4.02 14.13 27.22
CA THR A 111 -5.25 14.92 27.07
C THR A 111 -6.01 14.52 25.81
N GLU A 112 -5.35 14.44 24.67
CA GLU A 112 -5.97 14.08 23.40
C GLU A 112 -6.59 12.68 23.44
N MET A 113 -5.92 11.71 24.05
CA MET A 113 -6.40 10.32 24.14
C MET A 113 -7.55 10.14 25.13
N LEU A 114 -7.63 10.98 26.18
CA LEU A 114 -8.71 10.93 27.17
C LEU A 114 -9.95 11.76 26.77
N SER A 115 -9.81 12.67 25.80
CA SER A 115 -10.89 13.58 25.36
C SER A 115 -11.74 13.01 24.21
N ASN A 116 -11.47 11.78 23.77
CA ASN A 116 -12.05 11.18 22.55
C ASN A 116 -12.91 9.95 22.86
#